data_AF-A0A559PML2-F1
#
_entry.id   AF-A0A559PML2-F1
#
_cell.length_a   1.000
_cell.length_b   1.000
_cell.length_c   1.000
_cell.angle_alpha   90.00
_cell.angle_beta   90.00
_cell.angle_gamma   90.00
#
_symmetry.space_group_name_H-M   'P 1'
#
loop_
_entity.id
_entity.type
_entity.pdbx_description
1 polymer ?
#
loop_
_entity_poly.entity_id
_entity_poly.type
_entity_poly.pdbx_seq_one_letter_code
_entity_poly.pdbx_strand_id
1 'polypeptide(L)' 'MTCNGCRTHVENTLNKMENVANAKVSLEKAEAEIEMESHIKLSEFQKALKEDGGNYGIHEQVEP' A
#
# COMPACT_ATOMS: atom_id res chain seq x y z
N MET A 1 -10.41 -2.63 4.82
CA MET A 1 -10.44 -3.79 3.90
C MET A 1 -10.99 -5.00 4.67
N THR A 2 -11.91 -5.80 4.13
CA THR A 2 -12.47 -7.00 4.81
C THR A 2 -12.11 -8.32 4.14
N CYS A 3 -11.39 -8.28 3.02
CA CYS A 3 -11.01 -9.46 2.24
C CYS A 3 -9.51 -9.73 2.37
N ASN A 4 -9.15 -10.92 2.87
CA ASN A 4 -7.76 -11.37 2.94
C ASN A 4 -7.09 -11.41 1.56
N GLY A 5 -7.82 -11.77 0.51
CA GLY A 5 -7.29 -11.73 -0.86
C GLY A 5 -6.93 -10.32 -1.30
N CYS A 6 -7.79 -9.33 -1.04
CA CYS A 6 -7.50 -7.93 -1.33
C CYS A 6 -6.31 -7.42 -0.51
N ARG A 7 -6.22 -7.81 0.77
CA ARG A 7 -5.09 -7.46 1.64
C ARG A 7 -3.79 -7.95 1.03
N THR A 8 -3.68 -9.25 0.78
CA THR A 8 -2.47 -9.86 0.23
C THR A 8 -2.12 -9.29 -1.14
N HIS A 9 -3.13 -9.00 -1.97
CA HIS A 9 -2.90 -8.36 -3.25
C HIS A 9 -2.25 -6.98 -3.09
N VAL A 10 -2.86 -6.07 -2.31
CA VAL A 10 -2.29 -4.74 -2.03
C VAL A 10 -0.89 -4.84 -1.41
N GLU A 11 -0.71 -5.69 -0.40
CA GLU A 11 0.60 -5.91 0.24
C GLU A 11 1.67 -6.34 -0.78
N ASN A 12 1.34 -7.26 -1.67
CA ASN A 12 2.25 -7.69 -2.73
C ASN A 12 2.51 -6.59 -3.77
N THR A 13 1.50 -5.82 -4.17
CA THR A 13 1.68 -4.70 -5.12
C THR A 13 2.66 -3.67 -4.56
N LEU A 14 2.52 -3.34 -3.27
CA LEU A 14 3.37 -2.37 -2.58
C LEU A 14 4.81 -2.89 -2.45
N ASN A 15 5.01 -4.15 -2.06
CA ASN A 15 6.34 -4.76 -1.95
C ASN A 15 7.06 -4.93 -3.30
N LYS A 16 6.35 -4.88 -4.42
CA LYS A 16 6.96 -4.98 -5.76
C LYS A 16 7.53 -3.65 -6.27
N MET A 17 7.20 -2.53 -5.65
CA MET A 17 7.69 -1.24 -6.13
C MET A 17 9.17 -1.06 -5.81
N GLU A 18 9.87 -0.46 -6.76
CA GLU A 18 11.26 -0.06 -6.57
C GLU A 18 11.36 0.95 -5.42
N ASN A 19 12.35 0.78 -4.55
CA ASN A 19 12.60 1.59 -3.35
C ASN A 19 11.63 1.36 -2.17
N VAL A 20 10.77 0.34 -2.23
CA VAL A 20 10.05 -0.18 -1.04
C VAL A 20 10.86 -1.32 -0.45
N ALA A 21 11.29 -1.17 0.80
CA ALA A 21 11.99 -2.22 1.54
C ALA A 21 11.02 -3.29 2.03
N ASN A 22 9.86 -2.86 2.55
CA ASN A 22 8.84 -3.72 3.11
C ASN A 22 7.49 -2.99 3.14
N ALA A 23 6.41 -3.68 2.80
CA ALA A 23 5.05 -3.19 3.00
C ALA A 23 4.21 -4.24 3.71
N LYS A 24 3.44 -3.79 4.71
CA LYS A 24 2.59 -4.65 5.53
C LYS A 24 1.21 -4.04 5.67
N VAL A 25 0.18 -4.80 5.34
CA VAL A 25 -1.20 -4.35 5.41
C VAL A 25 -1.89 -5.00 6.60
N SER A 26 -2.37 -4.19 7.54
CA SER A 26 -3.05 -4.64 8.76
C SER A 26 -4.56 -4.49 8.60
N LEU A 27 -5.28 -5.62 8.52
CA LEU A 27 -6.75 -5.60 8.44
C LEU A 27 -7.40 -5.13 9.74
N GLU A 28 -6.78 -5.48 10.88
CA GLU A 28 -7.28 -5.11 12.21
C GLU A 28 -7.26 -3.60 12.43
N LYS A 29 -6.20 -2.93 11.97
CA LYS A 29 -6.06 -1.48 12.05
C LYS A 29 -6.65 -0.73 10.85
N ALA A 30 -6.96 -1.45 9.77
CA ALA A 30 -7.31 -0.88 8.47
C ALA A 30 -6.23 0.06 7.90
N GLU A 31 -4.95 -0.27 8.14
CA GLU A 31 -3.77 0.56 7.82
C GLU A 31 -2.75 -0.23 6.99
N ALA A 32 -1.90 0.50 6.28
CA ALA A 32 -0.74 -0.05 5.59
C ALA A 32 0.53 0.64 6.10
N GLU A 33 1.45 -0.15 6.65
CA GLU A 33 2.79 0.29 7.05
C GLU A 33 3.74 0.04 5.88
N ILE A 34 4.45 1.09 5.44
CA ILE A 34 5.35 1.03 4.28
C ILE A 34 6.72 1.55 4.71
N GLU A 35 7.71 0.67 4.68
CA GLU A 35 9.12 0.98 4.85
C GLU A 35 9.73 1.24 3.47
N MET A 36 10.25 2.46 3.28
CA MET A 36 10.83 2.91 2.03
C MET A 36 12.32 3.13 2.19
N GLU A 37 13.13 2.64 1.24
CA GLU A 37 14.57 2.92 1.21
C GLU A 37 14.87 4.34 0.72
N SER A 38 14.01 4.87 -0.16
CA SER A 38 14.06 6.23 -0.66
C SER A 38 12.67 6.84 -0.65
N HIS A 39 12.59 8.17 -0.57
CA HIS A 39 11.30 8.85 -0.53
C HIS A 39 10.50 8.59 -1.81
N ILE A 40 9.36 7.92 -1.67
CA ILE A 40 8.36 7.70 -2.73
C ILE A 40 7.14 8.56 -2.41
N LYS A 41 6.59 9.23 -3.42
CA LYS A 41 5.36 10.03 -3.26
C LYS A 41 4.15 9.11 -3.15
N LEU A 42 3.17 9.48 -2.32
CA LEU A 42 1.86 8.84 -2.22
C LEU A 42 1.16 8.60 -3.57
N SER A 43 1.35 9.50 -4.54
CA SER A 43 0.81 9.34 -5.89
C SER A 43 1.36 8.13 -6.64
N GLU A 44 2.62 7.75 -6.42
CA GLU A 44 3.23 6.57 -7.04
C GLU A 44 2.61 5.28 -6.47
N PHE A 45 2.41 5.24 -5.15
CA PHE A 45 1.69 4.15 -4.49
C PHE A 45 0.27 3.99 -5.05
N GLN A 46 -0.47 5.10 -5.19
CA GLN A 46 -1.80 5.06 -5.80
C GLN A 46 -1.76 4.57 -7.25
N LYS A 47 -0.74 4.97 -8.01
CA LYS A 47 -0.58 4.55 -9.41
C LYS A 47 -0.33 3.05 -9.50
N ALA A 48 0.60 2.51 -8.73
CA ALA A 48 0.91 1.08 -8.71
C ALA A 48 -0.32 0.22 -8.37
N LEU A 49 -1.12 0.64 -7.39
CA LEU A 49 -2.35 -0.07 -7.02
C LEU A 49 -3.42 -0.05 -8.12
N LYS A 50 -3.53 1.05 -8.88
CA LYS A 50 -4.41 1.14 -10.04
C LYS A 50 -3.93 0.30 -11.21
N GLU A 51 -2.62 0.30 -11.47
CA GLU A 51 -2.00 -0.46 -12.58
C GLU A 51 -2.08 -1.97 -12.36
N ASP A 52 -2.02 -2.43 -11.11
CA ASP A 52 -2.19 -3.86 -10.74
C ASP A 52 -3.65 -4.34 -10.84
N GLY A 53 -4.56 -3.48 -11.33
CA GLY A 53 -5.97 -3.78 -11.56
C GLY A 53 -6.87 -3.60 -10.33
N GLY A 54 -6.32 -3.02 -9.27
CA GLY A 54 -7.04 -2.73 -8.03
C GLY A 54 -7.81 -1.41 -8.08
N ASN A 55 -8.97 -1.37 -7.42
CA ASN A 55 -9.68 -0.11 -7.15
C ASN A 55 -9.44 0.32 -5.70
N TYR A 56 -8.15 0.42 -5.32
CA TYR A 56 -7.70 0.76 -3.97
C TYR A 56 -7.14 2.18 -3.95
N GLY A 57 -7.49 2.94 -2.91
CA GLY A 57 -6.90 4.25 -2.64
C GLY A 57 -6.07 4.19 -1.37
N ILE A 58 -4.85 4.69 -1.44
CA ILE A 58 -4.00 4.94 -0.26
C ILE A 58 -3.94 6.43 0.01
N HIS A 59 -3.99 6.80 1.28
CA HIS A 59 -3.92 8.17 1.78
C HIS A 59 -2.99 8.20 2.98
N GLU A 60 -2.34 9.34 3.21
CA GLU A 60 -1.59 9.55 4.45
C GLU A 60 -2.55 9.52 5.64
N GLN A 61 -2.13 8.87 6.73
CA GLN A 61 -2.83 9.01 7.99
C GLN A 61 -2.51 10.37 8.58
N VAL A 62 -3.38 11.34 8.32
CA VAL A 62 -3.37 12.61 9.04
C VAL A 62 -4.15 12.39 10.34
N GLU A 63 -3.44 12.04 11.42
CA GLU A 63 -4.01 12.09 12.76
C GLU A 63 -4.28 13.57 13.14
N PRO A 64 -5.49 13.92 13.61
CA PRO A 64 -5.81 15.27 14.08
C PRO A 64 -5.25 15.58 15.47
#